data_AF-A0AAV1I9J2-F1
#
_entry.id   AF-A0AAV1I9J2-F1
#
_cell.length_a   1.000
_cell.length_b   1.000
_cell.length_c   1.000
_cell.angle_alpha   90.00
_cell.angle_beta   90.00
_cell.angle_gamma   90.00
#
_symmetry.space_group_name_H-M   'P 1'
#
loop_
_entity.id
_entity.type
_entity.pdbx_description
1 polymer ?
#
loop_
_entity_poly.entity_id
_entity_poly.type
_entity_poly.pdbx_seq_one_letter_code
_entity_poly.pdbx_strand_id
1 'polypeptide(L)'
;MSSSASGVQSNSTSGKLGNIFDDPDLVSSIMRMPSFPAQSRDAECGGPMALENLPPDPFVGRIQEPMIGIPGRALHKPESGDQSFMLEEETDLGVLRKRQALQEKSKKAQRRYRERKKAETEQLKLQIEELTGRMSDLMAERDKLQNRNSLLEKVVQVRSASDRAVQPQGSQPHGGGSMQISAQPQPEHVTATAMFLGLVYPGRGLEHTVRKEHMDNMTAADYLKVWKDYVSKLTHLLLALDGNDSSQARQQIHQLVEAQRWAVQAWCRMDMSKLINIVQDLNKDRQANVTPSSPVEARCLLDRLKLSREQKDHILSVRMRFLETMRHVMMQRRAAQEALELPLPAQYENEASLMHFAEVTLASEKSLLALCQQQKEAYRLIHYAVREVLTPVQDARLLVEAYPAGPDPVQLSTLVAQELNDSSADRAILGLPAAGLGGLPPPGLSALSALPYVPVPFEHSQPFSKADLLQDNTVTTGFL
;
A
#
# COMPACT_ATOMS: atom_id res chain seq x y z
N MET A 1 72.78 38.10 -33.64
CA MET A 1 72.82 36.62 -33.56
C MET A 1 72.02 36.23 -32.31
N SER A 2 70.69 36.20 -32.46
CA SER A 2 69.83 34.99 -32.50
C SER A 2 69.31 34.66 -31.08
N SER A 3 68.18 35.24 -30.64
CA SER A 3 66.79 34.68 -30.69
C SER A 3 66.53 33.67 -29.55
N SER A 4 65.47 33.66 -28.73
CA SER A 4 64.16 34.34 -28.63
C SER A 4 63.62 34.05 -27.20
N ALA A 5 63.20 35.02 -26.39
CA ALA A 5 61.81 35.47 -26.16
C ALA A 5 60.74 34.38 -25.90
N SER A 6 60.22 34.31 -24.66
CA SER A 6 58.78 34.35 -24.34
C SER A 6 58.54 34.34 -22.83
N GLY A 7 58.03 35.45 -22.31
CA GLY A 7 57.46 35.56 -20.97
C GLY A 7 55.95 35.33 -21.02
N VAL A 8 55.40 34.73 -19.97
CA VAL A 8 53.96 34.60 -19.76
C VAL A 8 53.63 35.17 -18.39
N GLN A 9 52.97 36.33 -18.39
CA GLN A 9 52.17 36.85 -17.29
C GLN A 9 50.71 36.44 -17.54
N SER A 10 50.02 35.90 -16.53
CA SER A 10 48.54 35.90 -16.51
C SER A 10 47.99 36.01 -15.09
N ASN A 11 47.59 37.24 -14.81
CA ASN A 11 46.55 37.78 -13.95
C ASN A 11 45.69 36.84 -13.10
N SER A 12 45.72 37.11 -11.79
CA SER A 12 44.68 36.76 -10.83
C SER A 12 43.43 37.64 -11.04
N THR A 13 42.28 37.02 -11.26
CA THR A 13 40.97 37.69 -11.23
C THR A 13 40.23 37.28 -9.96
N SER A 14 40.20 38.20 -9.00
CA SER A 14 39.35 38.16 -7.82
C SER A 14 38.00 38.78 -8.19
N GLY A 15 37.00 37.93 -8.41
CA GLY A 15 35.63 38.34 -8.71
C GLY A 15 34.83 38.61 -7.45
N LYS A 16 34.60 39.90 -7.16
CA LYS A 16 33.59 40.38 -6.20
C LYS A 16 32.20 40.01 -6.71
N LEU A 17 31.47 39.18 -5.97
CA LEU A 17 30.02 39.06 -6.12
C LEU A 17 29.37 40.20 -5.33
N GLY A 18 28.90 41.20 -6.07
CA GLY A 18 28.12 42.32 -5.55
C GLY A 18 26.67 41.93 -5.30
N ASN A 19 26.11 42.52 -4.26
CA ASN A 19 24.71 42.48 -3.86
C ASN A 19 23.77 42.89 -5.02
N ILE A 20 22.79 42.05 -5.32
CA ILE A 20 21.71 42.27 -6.33
C ILE A 20 20.36 42.54 -5.61
N PHE A 21 20.38 42.95 -4.34
CA PHE A 21 19.16 43.15 -3.53
C PHE A 21 18.86 44.63 -3.20
N ASP A 22 19.06 45.53 -4.15
CA ASP A 22 18.67 46.95 -3.99
C ASP A 22 18.05 47.51 -5.29
N ASP A 23 16.95 46.90 -5.75
CA ASP A 23 16.09 47.51 -6.78
C ASP A 23 14.61 47.48 -6.31
N PRO A 24 14.09 48.59 -5.76
CA PRO A 24 12.74 48.66 -5.20
C PRO A 24 11.62 48.80 -6.24
N ASP A 25 11.93 48.87 -7.55
CA ASP A 25 10.92 49.07 -8.61
C ASP A 25 10.52 47.79 -9.38
N LEU A 26 11.09 46.62 -9.05
CA LEU A 26 10.70 45.35 -9.69
C LEU A 26 9.52 44.62 -9.01
N VAL A 27 9.03 45.12 -7.87
CA VAL A 27 7.96 44.49 -7.07
C VAL A 27 6.55 45.01 -7.44
N SER A 28 6.43 46.01 -8.32
CA SER A 28 5.15 46.65 -8.66
C SER A 28 4.49 46.19 -9.98
N SER A 29 5.09 45.24 -10.73
CA SER A 29 4.60 44.86 -12.08
C SER A 29 4.06 43.43 -12.27
N ILE A 30 3.91 42.62 -11.21
CA ILE A 30 3.28 41.27 -11.32
C ILE A 30 2.10 41.14 -10.36
N MET A 31 1.24 42.17 -10.33
CA MET A 31 -0.14 42.08 -9.87
C MET A 31 -1.04 42.82 -10.86
N ARG A 32 -1.37 42.16 -11.97
CA ARG A 32 -2.48 42.54 -12.84
C ARG A 32 -3.30 41.29 -13.17
N MET A 33 -4.37 41.10 -12.40
CA MET A 33 -5.46 40.20 -12.75
C MET A 33 -6.32 40.84 -13.84
N PRO A 34 -6.68 40.12 -14.92
CA PRO A 34 -7.77 40.53 -15.78
C PRO A 34 -9.11 40.16 -15.13
N SER A 35 -10.04 41.10 -15.21
CA SER A 35 -11.41 41.02 -14.68
C SER A 35 -12.43 40.87 -15.83
N PHE A 36 -13.56 40.24 -15.49
CA PHE A 36 -14.88 40.20 -16.18
C PHE A 36 -15.07 39.23 -17.37
N PRO A 37 -16.33 38.78 -17.67
CA PRO A 37 -17.61 39.28 -17.17
C PRO A 37 -18.59 38.27 -16.55
N ALA A 38 -19.45 38.85 -15.69
CA ALA A 38 -20.65 38.26 -15.12
C ALA A 38 -21.76 38.13 -16.19
N GLN A 39 -22.49 37.02 -16.17
CA GLN A 39 -23.79 36.91 -16.81
C GLN A 39 -24.90 36.92 -15.76
N SER A 40 -25.81 37.85 -15.97
CA SER A 40 -27.02 38.13 -15.23
C SER A 40 -28.08 37.04 -15.42
N ARG A 41 -28.71 36.63 -14.32
CA ARG A 41 -30.09 36.17 -14.28
C ARG A 41 -30.73 36.66 -12.98
N ASP A 42 -31.40 37.81 -13.08
CA ASP A 42 -32.58 38.15 -12.28
C ASP A 42 -33.72 37.19 -12.71
N ALA A 43 -34.73 36.83 -11.94
CA ALA A 43 -35.26 37.28 -10.65
C ALA A 43 -36.05 36.12 -10.04
N GLU A 44 -36.25 36.10 -8.72
CA GLU A 44 -37.60 36.16 -8.14
C GLU A 44 -37.57 36.21 -6.59
N CYS A 45 -38.48 37.03 -6.09
CA CYS A 45 -38.77 37.45 -4.73
C CYS A 45 -38.95 36.34 -3.68
N GLY A 46 -38.57 36.63 -2.42
CA GLY A 46 -39.03 35.87 -1.25
C GLY A 46 -38.48 36.43 0.06
N GLY A 47 -39.34 36.94 0.95
CA GLY A 47 -38.99 37.70 2.15
C GLY A 47 -38.46 36.87 3.36
N PRO A 48 -38.30 37.51 4.54
CA PRO A 48 -37.54 36.97 5.65
C PRO A 48 -38.35 35.91 6.42
N MET A 49 -37.90 34.67 6.40
CA MET A 49 -38.48 33.55 7.16
C MET A 49 -37.91 33.49 8.57
N ALA A 50 -38.82 33.27 9.51
CA ALA A 50 -38.63 33.21 10.94
C ALA A 50 -37.72 32.06 11.38
N LEU A 51 -36.99 32.31 12.47
CA LEU A 51 -36.37 31.29 13.32
C LEU A 51 -37.47 30.52 14.06
N GLU A 52 -37.98 29.44 13.46
CA GLU A 52 -38.83 28.46 14.13
C GLU A 52 -38.35 27.02 13.87
N ASN A 53 -38.06 26.33 14.98
CA ASN A 53 -38.22 24.89 15.19
C ASN A 53 -37.47 23.92 14.26
N LEU A 54 -36.19 23.71 14.57
CA LEU A 54 -35.52 22.44 14.25
C LEU A 54 -36.01 21.34 15.21
N PRO A 55 -36.42 20.16 14.71
CA PRO A 55 -36.76 19.02 15.56
C PRO A 55 -35.49 18.46 16.23
N PRO A 56 -35.61 17.90 17.45
CA PRO A 56 -34.46 17.29 18.11
C PRO A 56 -34.03 15.99 17.39
N ASP A 57 -32.72 15.83 17.24
CA ASP A 57 -32.05 14.62 16.77
C ASP A 57 -32.59 13.35 17.45
N PRO A 58 -32.99 12.30 16.70
CA PRO A 58 -33.40 11.02 17.29
C PRO A 58 -32.23 10.09 17.64
N PHE A 59 -30.98 10.56 17.64
CA PHE A 59 -29.80 9.70 17.80
C PHE A 59 -28.86 10.13 18.94
N VAL A 60 -29.42 10.35 20.14
CA VAL A 60 -28.64 10.14 21.37
C VAL A 60 -28.95 8.73 21.86
N GLY A 61 -28.09 7.80 21.45
CA GLY A 61 -28.07 6.44 21.95
C GLY A 61 -28.10 6.44 23.47
N ARG A 62 -29.20 5.92 24.01
CA ARG A 62 -29.36 5.58 25.42
C ARG A 62 -28.27 4.55 25.73
N ILE A 63 -27.12 5.00 26.24
CA ILE A 63 -26.13 4.09 26.82
C ILE A 63 -26.81 3.48 28.03
N GLN A 64 -27.33 2.28 27.82
CA GLN A 64 -27.88 1.43 28.85
C GLN A 64 -26.68 0.94 29.65
N GLU A 65 -26.33 1.67 30.71
CA GLU A 65 -25.32 1.22 31.66
C GLU A 65 -25.72 -0.18 32.16
N PRO A 66 -24.81 -1.16 32.17
CA PRO A 66 -25.11 -2.49 32.69
C PRO A 66 -25.45 -2.33 34.17
N MET A 67 -26.71 -2.62 34.51
CA MET A 67 -27.15 -2.78 35.89
C MET A 67 -26.23 -3.83 36.53
N ILE A 68 -25.35 -3.37 37.41
CA ILE A 68 -24.55 -4.21 38.29
C ILE A 68 -25.53 -5.11 39.02
N GLY A 69 -25.52 -6.39 38.65
CA GLY A 69 -26.36 -7.43 39.24
C GLY A 69 -26.14 -7.45 40.74
N ILE A 70 -27.17 -7.05 41.48
CA ILE A 70 -27.24 -7.31 42.91
C ILE A 70 -27.33 -8.84 43.03
N PRO A 71 -26.36 -9.52 43.68
CA PRO A 71 -26.41 -10.96 43.82
C PRO A 71 -27.71 -11.35 44.53
N GLY A 72 -28.45 -12.26 43.89
CA GLY A 72 -29.75 -12.73 44.33
C GLY A 72 -29.72 -13.18 45.78
N ARG A 73 -30.25 -12.34 46.66
CA ARG A 73 -30.58 -12.73 48.03
C ARG A 73 -31.81 -13.62 47.93
N ALA A 74 -31.59 -14.92 48.09
CA ALA A 74 -32.63 -15.94 48.09
C ALA A 74 -33.81 -15.46 48.95
N LEU A 75 -34.98 -15.36 48.33
CA LEU A 75 -36.25 -15.14 49.00
C LEU A 75 -36.52 -16.36 49.89
N HIS A 76 -36.08 -16.30 51.14
CA HIS A 76 -36.70 -17.06 52.20
C HIS A 76 -38.10 -16.48 52.40
N LYS A 77 -39.10 -17.27 51.99
CA LYS A 77 -40.52 -17.07 52.27
C LYS A 77 -40.69 -17.24 53.79
N PRO A 78 -41.00 -16.18 54.57
CA PRO A 78 -41.32 -16.39 55.97
C PRO A 78 -42.70 -17.03 56.04
N GLU A 79 -42.75 -18.18 56.70
CA GLU A 79 -43.99 -18.84 57.04
C GLU A 79 -44.87 -17.91 57.88
N SER A 80 -46.15 -18.00 57.58
CA SER A 80 -47.27 -17.36 58.25
C SER A 80 -47.30 -17.67 59.74
N GLY A 81 -46.69 -16.79 60.53
CA GLY A 81 -46.91 -16.67 61.97
C GLY A 81 -48.04 -15.68 62.22
N ASP A 82 -49.23 -16.23 62.45
CA ASP A 82 -50.44 -15.54 62.87
C ASP A 82 -50.20 -14.89 64.24
N GLN A 83 -50.00 -13.56 64.27
CA GLN A 83 -50.01 -12.76 65.50
C GLN A 83 -50.81 -11.48 65.28
N SER A 84 -52.09 -11.54 65.65
CA SER A 84 -52.70 -10.62 66.63
C SER A 84 -52.17 -9.19 66.56
N PHE A 85 -52.71 -8.35 65.68
CA PHE A 85 -53.78 -7.41 66.04
C PHE A 85 -53.57 -6.73 67.40
N MET A 86 -52.61 -5.80 67.44
CA MET A 86 -52.70 -4.59 68.25
C MET A 86 -52.70 -3.44 67.24
N LEU A 87 -53.89 -2.88 66.97
CA LEU A 87 -54.04 -1.59 66.30
C LEU A 87 -53.46 -0.53 67.24
N GLU A 88 -52.13 -0.39 67.25
CA GLU A 88 -51.53 0.88 67.62
C GLU A 88 -52.00 1.87 66.57
N GLU A 89 -52.88 2.77 67.02
CA GLU A 89 -53.36 3.94 66.29
C GLU A 89 -52.12 4.72 65.83
N GLU A 90 -51.65 4.36 64.63
CA GLU A 90 -50.44 4.89 64.01
C GLU A 90 -50.76 6.33 63.62
N THR A 91 -50.65 7.23 64.60
CA THR A 91 -50.95 8.64 64.46
C THR A 91 -50.34 9.16 63.15
N ASP A 92 -51.10 9.95 62.37
CA ASP A 92 -50.66 10.49 61.08
C ASP A 92 -49.27 11.18 61.15
N LEU A 93 -48.88 11.66 62.34
CA LEU A 93 -47.54 12.16 62.65
C LEU A 93 -46.42 11.14 62.44
N GLY A 94 -46.63 9.86 62.76
CA GLY A 94 -45.67 8.78 62.54
C GLY A 94 -45.40 8.52 61.06
N VAL A 95 -46.44 8.54 60.23
CA VAL A 95 -46.34 8.37 58.78
C VAL A 95 -45.61 9.55 58.14
N LEU A 96 -45.89 10.78 58.58
CA LEU A 96 -45.19 11.98 58.12
C LEU A 96 -43.69 11.95 58.49
N ARG A 97 -43.34 11.55 59.72
CA ARG A 97 -41.94 11.38 60.15
C ARG A 97 -41.22 10.31 59.34
N LYS A 98 -41.86 9.17 59.06
CA LYS A 98 -41.30 8.12 58.19
C LYS A 98 -41.06 8.62 56.77
N ARG A 99 -41.99 9.40 56.19
CA ARG A 99 -41.83 10.00 54.86
C ARG A 99 -40.70 11.02 54.81
N GLN A 100 -40.57 11.87 55.83
CA GLN A 100 -39.46 12.82 55.95
C GLN A 100 -38.11 12.08 56.08
N ALA A 101 -38.03 11.06 56.92
CA ALA A 101 -36.82 10.24 57.06
C ALA A 101 -36.44 9.53 55.75
N LEU A 102 -37.41 9.07 54.95
CA LEU A 102 -37.16 8.49 53.63
C LEU A 102 -36.66 9.54 52.63
N GLN A 103 -37.24 10.74 52.62
CA GLN A 103 -36.77 11.84 51.77
C GLN A 103 -35.34 12.26 52.12
N GLU A 104 -35.00 12.34 53.41
CA GLU A 104 -33.64 12.63 53.87
C GLU A 104 -32.66 11.53 53.49
N LYS A 105 -33.04 10.25 53.65
CA LYS A 105 -32.24 9.11 53.18
C LYS A 105 -32.01 9.16 51.68
N SER A 106 -33.03 9.48 50.89
CA SER A 106 -32.91 9.64 49.42
C SER A 106 -31.99 10.80 49.04
N LYS A 107 -32.15 11.97 49.70
CA LYS A 107 -31.26 13.13 49.50
C LYS A 107 -29.81 12.79 49.82
N LYS A 108 -29.56 12.09 50.94
CA LYS A 108 -28.21 11.65 51.35
C LYS A 108 -27.63 10.63 50.37
N ALA A 109 -28.43 9.68 49.89
CA ALA A 109 -28.02 8.70 48.89
C ALA A 109 -27.66 9.37 47.55
N GLN A 110 -28.46 10.34 47.10
CA GLN A 110 -28.19 11.08 45.87
C GLN A 110 -26.93 11.95 45.97
N ARG A 111 -26.68 12.59 47.12
CA ARG A 111 -25.42 13.30 47.38
C ARG A 111 -24.22 12.37 47.29
N ARG A 112 -24.25 11.23 48.00
CA ARG A 112 -23.18 10.20 47.93
C ARG A 112 -22.98 9.63 46.53
N TYR A 113 -24.04 9.52 45.73
CA TYR A 113 -23.92 9.09 44.34
C TYR A 113 -23.19 10.13 43.49
N ARG A 114 -23.59 11.41 43.60
CA ARG A 114 -22.92 12.51 42.89
C ARG A 114 -21.46 12.67 43.31
N GLU A 115 -21.17 12.54 44.60
CA GLU A 115 -19.80 12.54 45.13
C GLU A 115 -18.97 11.39 44.56
N ARG A 116 -19.51 10.17 44.50
CA ARG A 116 -18.82 9.02 43.89
C ARG A 116 -18.57 9.22 42.40
N LYS A 117 -19.57 9.72 41.65
CA LYS A 117 -19.40 10.02 40.23
C LYS A 117 -18.39 11.14 40.00
N LYS A 118 -18.37 12.17 40.84
CA LYS A 118 -17.35 13.21 40.79
C LYS A 118 -15.95 12.62 41.04
N ALA A 119 -15.78 11.81 42.07
CA ALA A 119 -14.50 11.15 42.38
C ALA A 119 -14.04 10.21 41.23
N GLU A 120 -14.97 9.45 40.62
CA GLU A 120 -14.69 8.61 39.45
C GLU A 120 -14.20 9.44 38.26
N THR A 121 -14.86 10.57 37.97
CA THR A 121 -14.42 11.47 36.89
C THR A 121 -13.08 12.14 37.18
N GLU A 122 -12.80 12.48 38.43
CA GLU A 122 -11.50 13.03 38.84
C GLU A 122 -10.39 11.98 38.72
N GLN A 123 -10.67 10.72 39.10
CA GLN A 123 -9.73 9.61 38.93
C GLN A 123 -9.43 9.33 37.46
N LEU A 124 -10.44 9.32 36.59
CA LEU A 124 -10.25 9.14 35.14
C LEU A 124 -9.42 10.29 34.53
N LYS A 125 -9.63 11.54 34.99
CA LYS A 125 -8.80 12.68 34.57
C LYS A 125 -7.33 12.48 34.95
N LEU A 126 -7.05 12.04 36.18
CA LEU A 126 -5.69 11.74 36.63
C LEU A 126 -5.05 10.62 35.79
N GLN A 127 -5.80 9.57 35.42
CA GLN A 127 -5.29 8.51 34.53
C GLN A 127 -4.97 9.01 33.13
N ILE A 128 -5.81 9.88 32.56
CA ILE A 128 -5.55 10.51 31.25
C ILE A 128 -4.28 11.35 31.32
N GLU A 129 -4.12 12.15 32.37
CA GLU A 129 -2.92 12.97 32.59
C GLU A 129 -1.67 12.10 32.74
N GLU A 130 -1.72 11.03 33.52
CA GLU A 130 -0.62 10.08 33.68
C GLU A 130 -0.24 9.39 32.35
N LEU A 131 -1.23 8.89 31.60
CA LEU A 131 -0.98 8.25 30.29
C LEU A 131 -0.43 9.25 29.26
N THR A 132 -0.91 10.49 29.29
CA THR A 132 -0.39 11.57 28.42
C THR A 132 1.07 11.89 28.78
N GLY A 133 1.40 11.93 30.06
CA GLY A 133 2.78 12.06 30.54
C GLY A 133 3.68 10.93 30.04
N ARG A 134 3.26 9.66 30.24
CA ARG A 134 4.01 8.50 29.74
C ARG A 134 4.20 8.50 28.22
N MET A 135 3.18 8.95 27.47
CA MET A 135 3.28 9.06 26.02
C MET A 135 4.30 10.13 25.60
N SER A 136 4.31 11.28 26.28
CA SER A 136 5.31 12.33 26.07
C SER A 136 6.73 11.84 26.37
N ASP A 137 6.93 11.11 27.48
CA ASP A 137 8.22 10.55 27.85
C ASP A 137 8.73 9.54 26.80
N LEU A 138 7.85 8.64 26.33
CA LEU A 138 8.17 7.67 25.29
C LEU A 138 8.48 8.34 23.94
N MET A 139 7.79 9.41 23.58
CA MET A 139 8.10 10.20 22.38
C MET A 139 9.49 10.85 22.49
N ALA A 140 9.82 11.44 23.64
CA ALA A 140 11.14 12.01 23.89
C ALA A 140 12.26 10.96 23.84
N GLU A 141 12.02 9.76 24.38
CA GLU A 141 12.97 8.64 24.29
C GLU A 141 13.15 8.15 22.85
N ARG A 142 12.05 8.01 22.09
CA ARG A 142 12.09 7.65 20.68
C ARG A 142 12.91 8.64 19.87
N ASP A 143 12.70 9.95 20.07
CA ASP A 143 13.46 10.99 19.36
C ASP A 143 14.93 10.97 19.74
N LYS A 144 15.25 10.69 21.02
CA LYS A 144 16.63 10.48 21.49
C LYS A 144 17.29 9.27 20.81
N LEU A 145 16.58 8.15 20.68
CA LEU A 145 17.08 6.95 20.00
C LEU A 145 17.24 7.17 18.49
N GLN A 146 16.30 7.88 17.86
CA GLN A 146 16.39 8.23 16.45
C GLN A 146 17.60 9.14 16.18
N ASN A 147 17.83 10.14 17.02
CA ASN A 147 19.02 11.00 16.94
C ASN A 147 20.31 10.19 17.11
N ARG A 148 20.35 9.24 18.05
CA ARG A 148 21.48 8.34 18.25
C ARG A 148 21.72 7.45 17.02
N ASN A 149 20.67 6.86 16.44
CA ASN A 149 20.79 6.05 15.24
C ASN A 149 21.27 6.87 14.04
N SER A 150 20.74 8.08 13.84
CA SER A 150 21.22 8.99 12.79
C SER A 150 22.71 9.34 12.97
N LEU A 151 23.17 9.53 14.21
CA LEU A 151 24.60 9.75 14.49
C LEU A 151 25.44 8.50 14.16
N LEU A 152 24.98 7.31 14.54
CA LEU A 152 25.67 6.05 14.24
C LEU A 152 25.75 5.78 12.74
N GLU A 153 24.67 6.03 12.00
CA GLU A 153 24.66 5.94 10.54
C GLU A 153 25.69 6.89 9.91
N LYS A 154 25.79 8.14 10.39
CA LYS A 154 26.82 9.08 9.96
C LYS A 154 28.23 8.61 10.31
N VAL A 155 28.46 8.03 11.49
CA VAL A 155 29.76 7.47 11.89
C VAL A 155 30.15 6.29 11.00
N VAL A 156 29.21 5.41 10.67
CA VAL A 156 29.43 4.29 9.74
C VAL A 156 29.75 4.82 8.34
N GLN A 157 29.04 5.84 7.87
CA GLN A 157 29.34 6.49 6.58
C GLN A 157 30.75 7.09 6.55
N VAL A 158 31.15 7.85 7.59
CA VAL A 158 32.49 8.42 7.69
C VAL A 158 33.56 7.33 7.72
N ARG A 159 33.36 6.27 8.51
CA ARG A 159 34.30 5.13 8.57
C ARG A 159 34.42 4.44 7.22
N SER A 160 33.31 4.18 6.54
CA SER A 160 33.31 3.58 5.21
C SER A 160 33.99 4.46 4.14
N ALA A 161 33.90 5.79 4.27
CA ALA A 161 34.60 6.73 3.41
C ALA A 161 36.11 6.76 3.70
N SER A 162 36.51 6.70 4.98
CA SER A 162 37.92 6.60 5.39
C SER A 162 38.56 5.28 4.95
N ASP A 163 37.87 4.14 5.10
CA ASP A 163 38.38 2.83 4.66
C ASP A 163 38.55 2.76 3.13
N ARG A 164 37.72 3.49 2.36
CA ARG A 164 37.91 3.66 0.90
C ARG A 164 39.09 4.56 0.54
N ALA A 165 39.41 5.57 1.35
CA ALA A 165 40.51 6.49 1.08
C ALA A 165 41.90 5.92 1.41
N VAL A 166 41.97 4.88 2.25
CA VAL A 166 43.24 4.28 2.72
C VAL A 166 43.63 3.03 1.94
N GLN A 167 42.88 2.59 0.92
CA GLN A 167 43.39 1.57 0.01
C GLN A 167 44.54 2.16 -0.83
N PRO A 168 45.80 1.75 -0.58
CA PRO A 168 46.93 2.28 -1.31
C PRO A 168 46.82 1.83 -2.76
N GLN A 169 47.17 2.73 -3.69
CA GLN A 169 47.24 2.53 -5.14
C GLN A 169 48.33 1.52 -5.56
N GLY A 170 48.47 0.42 -4.83
CA GLY A 170 49.38 -0.68 -5.12
C GLY A 170 48.72 -1.71 -6.01
N SER A 171 48.76 -1.44 -7.32
CA SER A 171 48.93 -2.46 -8.37
C SER A 171 48.15 -3.77 -8.23
N GLN A 172 46.95 -3.85 -8.82
CA GLN A 172 46.54 -5.05 -9.56
C GLN A 172 45.61 -4.72 -10.74
N PRO A 173 45.70 -5.47 -11.85
CA PRO A 173 45.06 -5.16 -13.12
C PRO A 173 43.69 -5.84 -13.27
N HIS A 174 42.82 -5.12 -13.98
CA HIS A 174 41.68 -5.59 -14.80
C HIS A 174 40.96 -6.90 -14.44
N GLY A 175 39.71 -6.76 -13.99
CA GLY A 175 38.67 -7.75 -14.28
C GLY A 175 37.54 -7.78 -13.26
N GLY A 176 36.39 -7.18 -13.60
CA GLY A 176 35.12 -7.47 -12.92
C GLY A 176 34.77 -6.58 -11.73
N GLY A 177 34.60 -5.28 -11.96
CA GLY A 177 33.98 -4.35 -11.02
C GLY A 177 32.49 -4.66 -10.84
N SER A 178 32.17 -5.66 -10.01
CA SER A 178 30.82 -5.84 -9.47
C SER A 178 30.53 -4.66 -8.54
N MET A 179 29.72 -3.70 -9.01
CA MET A 179 29.18 -2.64 -8.17
C MET A 179 28.29 -3.28 -7.11
N GLN A 180 28.84 -3.51 -5.93
CA GLN A 180 28.12 -3.99 -4.77
C GLN A 180 27.22 -2.85 -4.26
N ILE A 181 26.04 -2.73 -4.86
CA ILE A 181 24.96 -1.85 -4.40
C ILE A 181 24.64 -2.27 -2.96
N SER A 182 24.86 -1.39 -1.98
CA SER A 182 24.50 -1.68 -0.60
C SER A 182 22.98 -1.87 -0.53
N ALA A 183 22.55 -3.11 -0.33
CA ALA A 183 21.14 -3.42 -0.20
C ALA A 183 20.62 -2.73 1.07
N GLN A 184 19.83 -1.66 0.92
CA GLN A 184 19.13 -1.09 2.06
C GLN A 184 18.25 -2.16 2.72
N PRO A 185 18.18 -2.18 4.06
CA PRO A 185 17.31 -3.11 4.76
C PRO A 185 15.87 -2.87 4.34
N GLN A 186 15.25 -3.87 3.72
CA GLN A 186 13.86 -3.77 3.30
C GLN A 186 12.97 -3.78 4.55
N PRO A 187 11.99 -2.87 4.66
CA PRO A 187 11.11 -2.81 5.81
C PRO A 187 10.28 -4.11 5.93
N GLU A 188 10.05 -4.54 7.17
CA GLU A 188 9.16 -5.67 7.46
C GLU A 188 7.73 -5.37 6.96
N HIS A 189 6.97 -6.40 6.59
CA HIS A 189 5.65 -6.28 5.98
C HIS A 189 4.67 -5.39 6.74
N VAL A 190 4.61 -5.55 8.07
CA VAL A 190 3.73 -4.75 8.93
C VAL A 190 4.16 -3.29 8.88
N THR A 191 5.46 -3.01 8.98
CA THR A 191 6.03 -1.66 8.93
C THR A 191 5.78 -0.99 7.58
N ALA A 192 5.99 -1.70 6.46
CA ALA A 192 5.76 -1.17 5.12
C ALA A 192 4.28 -0.81 4.91
N THR A 193 3.36 -1.68 5.36
CA THR A 193 1.93 -1.43 5.21
C THR A 193 1.42 -0.34 6.16
N ALA A 194 1.90 -0.31 7.41
CA ALA A 194 1.59 0.74 8.37
C ALA A 194 2.04 2.12 7.87
N MET A 195 3.25 2.21 7.29
CA MET A 195 3.76 3.42 6.67
C MET A 195 2.88 3.85 5.49
N PHE A 196 2.52 2.94 4.60
CA PHE A 196 1.62 3.23 3.49
C PHE A 196 0.25 3.73 3.97
N LEU A 197 -0.39 3.04 4.90
CA LEU A 197 -1.70 3.42 5.44
C LEU A 197 -1.66 4.73 6.23
N GLY A 198 -0.58 5.01 6.96
CA GLY A 198 -0.35 6.30 7.61
C GLY A 198 -0.27 7.45 6.62
N LEU A 199 0.43 7.22 5.50
CA LEU A 199 0.51 8.19 4.42
C LEU A 199 -0.82 8.34 3.68
N VAL A 200 -1.66 7.33 3.54
CA VAL A 200 -3.01 7.48 2.94
C VAL A 200 -3.95 8.22 3.89
N TYR A 201 -3.94 7.88 5.18
CA TYR A 201 -4.83 8.44 6.21
C TYR A 201 -4.07 9.22 7.30
N PRO A 202 -3.55 10.42 6.97
CA PRO A 202 -2.79 11.21 7.91
C PRO A 202 -3.63 11.55 9.15
N GLY A 203 -3.00 11.53 10.33
CA GLY A 203 -3.64 11.89 11.60
C GLY A 203 -4.53 10.80 12.24
N ARG A 204 -4.69 9.63 11.60
CA ARG A 204 -5.44 8.51 12.21
C ARG A 204 -4.61 7.59 13.11
N GLY A 205 -3.31 7.85 13.25
CA GLY A 205 -2.41 7.03 14.06
C GLY A 205 -2.24 5.59 13.54
N LEU A 206 -2.53 5.34 12.26
CA LEU A 206 -2.40 4.01 11.66
C LEU A 206 -0.95 3.50 11.62
N GLU A 207 0.02 4.40 11.55
CA GLU A 207 1.45 4.06 11.55
C GLU A 207 1.89 3.25 12.77
N HIS A 208 1.20 3.42 13.91
CA HIS A 208 1.53 2.76 15.17
C HIS A 208 0.50 1.72 15.59
N THR A 209 -0.67 1.69 14.96
CA THR A 209 -1.79 0.83 15.35
C THR A 209 -2.01 -0.35 14.39
N VAL A 210 -1.50 -0.29 13.16
CA VAL A 210 -1.58 -1.41 12.21
C VAL A 210 -0.72 -2.56 12.72
N ARG A 211 -1.39 -3.59 13.24
CA ARG A 211 -0.79 -4.88 13.62
C ARG A 211 -0.95 -5.89 12.50
N LYS A 212 -0.18 -6.98 12.54
CA LYS A 212 -0.32 -8.13 11.64
C LYS A 212 -1.78 -8.61 11.54
N GLU A 213 -2.47 -8.70 12.68
CA GLU A 213 -3.89 -9.07 12.77
C GLU A 213 -4.82 -8.19 11.92
N HIS A 214 -4.53 -6.90 11.78
CA HIS A 214 -5.34 -6.01 10.93
C HIS A 214 -5.18 -6.35 9.45
N MET A 215 -3.97 -6.77 9.05
CA MET A 215 -3.69 -7.18 7.67
C MET A 215 -4.31 -8.54 7.38
N ASP A 216 -4.24 -9.47 8.32
CA ASP A 216 -4.84 -10.80 8.19
C ASP A 216 -6.38 -10.70 8.08
N ASN A 217 -6.99 -9.75 8.79
CA ASN A 217 -8.43 -9.50 8.76
C ASN A 217 -8.90 -8.51 7.69
N MET A 218 -7.99 -7.86 6.94
CA MET A 218 -8.38 -6.89 5.91
C MET A 218 -9.13 -7.61 4.78
N THR A 219 -10.36 -7.18 4.52
CA THR A 219 -11.23 -7.73 3.47
C THR A 219 -10.90 -7.12 2.10
N ALA A 220 -11.42 -7.71 1.02
CA ALA A 220 -11.31 -7.13 -0.32
C ALA A 220 -11.97 -5.73 -0.41
N ALA A 221 -13.09 -5.53 0.30
CA ALA A 221 -13.77 -4.25 0.37
C ALA A 221 -12.94 -3.17 1.07
N ASP A 222 -12.25 -3.53 2.16
CA ASP A 222 -11.33 -2.63 2.85
C ASP A 222 -10.17 -2.24 1.93
N TYR A 223 -9.58 -3.21 1.22
CA TYR A 223 -8.50 -2.93 0.27
C TYR A 223 -8.98 -2.04 -0.88
N LEU A 224 -10.18 -2.29 -1.43
CA LEU A 224 -10.78 -1.44 -2.46
C LEU A 224 -10.93 0.01 -1.96
N LYS A 225 -11.38 0.18 -0.72
CA LYS A 225 -11.49 1.49 -0.10
C LYS A 225 -10.14 2.19 0.03
N VAL A 226 -9.12 1.49 0.55
CA VAL A 226 -7.74 2.01 0.65
C VAL A 226 -7.22 2.39 -0.74
N TRP A 227 -7.45 1.56 -1.76
CA TRP A 227 -7.04 1.82 -3.13
C TRP A 227 -7.70 3.08 -3.71
N LYS A 228 -9.02 3.25 -3.50
CA LYS A 228 -9.77 4.45 -3.92
C LYS A 228 -9.22 5.71 -3.25
N ASP A 229 -9.02 5.66 -1.94
CA ASP A 229 -8.51 6.78 -1.16
C ASP A 229 -7.07 7.14 -1.57
N TYR A 230 -6.24 6.13 -1.86
CA TYR A 230 -4.89 6.30 -2.40
C TYR A 230 -4.89 7.00 -3.77
N VAL A 231 -5.69 6.52 -4.72
CA VAL A 231 -5.79 7.12 -6.06
C VAL A 231 -6.36 8.55 -5.99
N SER A 232 -7.36 8.78 -5.14
CA SER A 232 -7.90 10.13 -4.89
C SER A 232 -6.82 11.05 -4.34
N LYS A 233 -6.02 10.59 -3.37
CA LYS A 233 -4.89 11.35 -2.83
C LYS A 233 -3.83 11.67 -3.89
N LEU A 234 -3.45 10.70 -4.72
CA LEU A 234 -2.55 10.95 -5.85
C LEU A 234 -3.11 11.98 -6.83
N THR A 235 -4.42 11.93 -7.12
CA THR A 235 -5.09 12.88 -8.00
C THR A 235 -4.93 14.31 -7.46
N HIS A 236 -5.21 14.54 -6.17
CA HIS A 236 -5.03 15.85 -5.54
C HIS A 236 -3.57 16.33 -5.57
N LEU A 237 -2.62 15.44 -5.32
CA LEU A 237 -1.19 15.78 -5.35
C LEU A 237 -0.71 16.11 -6.78
N LEU A 238 -1.21 15.41 -7.80
CA LEU A 238 -0.89 15.69 -9.19
C LEU A 238 -1.49 17.03 -9.65
N LEU A 239 -2.73 17.34 -9.28
CA LEU A 239 -3.34 18.64 -9.56
C LEU A 239 -2.56 19.80 -8.90
N ALA A 240 -2.05 19.59 -7.68
CA ALA A 240 -1.21 20.57 -7.01
C ALA A 240 0.15 20.78 -7.71
N LEU A 241 0.67 19.76 -8.39
CA LEU A 241 1.94 19.82 -9.13
C LEU A 241 1.80 20.56 -10.47
N ASP A 242 0.65 20.44 -11.15
CA ASP A 242 0.44 21.11 -12.44
C ASP A 242 0.24 22.63 -12.30
N GLY A 243 -0.24 23.10 -11.14
CA GLY A 243 -0.45 24.53 -10.86
C GLY A 243 0.77 25.27 -10.31
N ASN A 244 1.73 24.54 -9.71
CA ASN A 244 2.99 25.05 -9.19
C ASN A 244 3.97 23.89 -9.15
N ASP A 245 5.23 24.11 -9.53
CA ASP A 245 6.30 23.11 -9.45
C ASP A 245 6.74 22.89 -7.98
N SER A 246 5.76 22.60 -7.12
CA SER A 246 5.86 22.47 -5.67
C SER A 246 6.70 21.24 -5.36
N SER A 247 7.90 21.50 -4.87
CA SER A 247 8.81 20.46 -4.37
C SER A 247 8.15 19.57 -3.31
N GLN A 248 7.21 20.12 -2.54
CA GLN A 248 6.47 19.39 -1.50
C GLN A 248 5.48 18.36 -2.08
N ALA A 249 4.67 18.74 -3.07
CA ALA A 249 3.72 17.80 -3.69
C ALA A 249 4.46 16.64 -4.36
N ARG A 250 5.57 16.95 -5.05
CA ARG A 250 6.47 15.95 -5.65
C ARG A 250 7.06 15.01 -4.60
N GLN A 251 7.54 15.54 -3.47
CA GLN A 251 8.07 14.73 -2.38
C GLN A 251 7.01 13.83 -1.74
N GLN A 252 5.78 14.32 -1.58
CA GLN A 252 4.67 13.53 -1.05
C GLN A 252 4.26 12.41 -2.02
N ILE A 253 4.21 12.67 -3.32
CA ILE A 253 3.99 11.63 -4.34
C ILE A 253 5.08 10.56 -4.24
N HIS A 254 6.34 10.98 -4.15
CA HIS A 254 7.47 10.07 -4.01
C HIS A 254 7.32 9.16 -2.77
N GLN A 255 7.06 9.74 -1.60
CA GLN A 255 6.88 8.97 -0.36
C GLN A 255 5.70 7.99 -0.46
N LEU A 256 4.57 8.44 -0.98
CA LEU A 256 3.35 7.66 -1.05
C LEU A 256 3.47 6.49 -2.05
N VAL A 257 4.05 6.73 -3.23
CA VAL A 257 4.27 5.69 -4.24
C VAL A 257 5.31 4.68 -3.77
N GLU A 258 6.42 5.12 -3.18
CA GLU A 258 7.42 4.20 -2.64
C GLU A 258 6.87 3.35 -1.50
N ALA A 259 6.15 3.95 -0.54
CA ALA A 259 5.50 3.21 0.53
C ALA A 259 4.51 2.16 -0.02
N GLN A 260 3.76 2.51 -1.08
CA GLN A 260 2.86 1.58 -1.75
C GLN A 260 3.62 0.42 -2.41
N ARG A 261 4.75 0.69 -3.09
CA ARG A 261 5.59 -0.34 -3.70
C ARG A 261 6.13 -1.31 -2.65
N TRP A 262 6.64 -0.78 -1.53
CA TRP A 262 7.12 -1.59 -0.41
C TRP A 262 6.02 -2.44 0.21
N ALA A 263 4.83 -1.87 0.42
CA ALA A 263 3.68 -2.61 0.96
C ALA A 263 3.31 -3.77 0.02
N VAL A 264 3.10 -3.51 -1.27
CA VAL A 264 2.77 -4.57 -2.25
C VAL A 264 3.87 -5.63 -2.32
N GLN A 265 5.15 -5.23 -2.31
CA GLN A 265 6.27 -6.17 -2.30
C GLN A 265 6.27 -7.08 -1.08
N ALA A 266 5.99 -6.53 0.09
CA ALA A 266 5.93 -7.32 1.29
C ALA A 266 4.72 -8.26 1.31
N TRP A 267 3.56 -7.82 0.80
CA TRP A 267 2.35 -8.64 0.70
C TRP A 267 2.57 -9.89 -0.16
N CYS A 268 3.25 -9.71 -1.30
CA CYS A 268 3.56 -10.79 -2.23
C CYS A 268 4.40 -11.91 -1.64
N ARG A 269 5.28 -11.56 -0.71
CA ARG A 269 6.17 -12.53 -0.06
C ARG A 269 5.44 -13.32 1.03
N MET A 270 4.35 -12.76 1.56
CA MET A 270 3.64 -13.34 2.69
C MET A 270 2.48 -14.20 2.26
N ASP A 271 1.59 -13.67 1.42
CA ASP A 271 0.42 -14.40 0.95
C ASP A 271 -0.01 -13.87 -0.42
N MET A 272 0.61 -14.41 -1.47
CA MET A 272 0.27 -14.09 -2.85
C MET A 272 -1.19 -14.45 -3.17
N SER A 273 -1.71 -15.53 -2.60
CA SER A 273 -3.09 -16.00 -2.78
C SER A 273 -4.08 -14.94 -2.38
N LYS A 274 -3.90 -14.35 -1.19
CA LYS A 274 -4.77 -13.29 -0.69
C LYS A 274 -4.76 -12.07 -1.61
N LEU A 275 -3.59 -11.67 -2.10
CA LEU A 275 -3.49 -10.55 -3.03
C LEU A 275 -4.17 -10.85 -4.37
N ILE A 276 -3.99 -12.06 -4.91
CA ILE A 276 -4.67 -12.51 -6.14
C ILE A 276 -6.19 -12.48 -5.95
N ASN A 277 -6.71 -13.00 -4.84
CA ASN A 277 -8.14 -13.00 -4.54
C ASN A 277 -8.70 -11.57 -4.44
N ILE A 278 -7.97 -10.67 -3.76
CA ILE A 278 -8.32 -9.25 -3.70
C ILE A 278 -8.35 -8.65 -5.11
N VAL A 279 -7.32 -8.88 -5.93
CA VAL A 279 -7.28 -8.37 -7.32
C VAL A 279 -8.42 -8.92 -8.16
N GLN A 280 -8.78 -10.19 -7.99
CA GLN A 280 -9.92 -10.80 -8.68
C GLN A 280 -11.24 -10.17 -8.26
N ASP A 281 -11.46 -9.94 -6.97
CA ASP A 281 -12.68 -9.30 -6.47
C ASP A 281 -12.76 -7.83 -6.92
N LEU A 282 -11.64 -7.11 -6.91
CA LEU A 282 -11.54 -5.77 -7.50
C LEU A 282 -11.90 -5.78 -8.99
N ASN A 283 -11.45 -6.79 -9.74
CA ASN A 283 -11.73 -6.92 -11.16
C ASN A 283 -13.20 -7.25 -11.42
N LYS A 284 -13.86 -8.05 -10.58
CA LYS A 284 -15.30 -8.33 -10.68
C LYS A 284 -16.11 -7.04 -10.49
N ASP A 285 -15.81 -6.27 -9.46
CA ASP A 285 -16.45 -4.97 -9.18
C ASP A 285 -16.25 -3.97 -10.34
N ARG A 286 -15.07 -4.01 -10.99
CA ARG A 286 -14.74 -3.18 -12.15
C ARG A 286 -15.47 -3.63 -13.41
N GLN A 287 -15.49 -4.93 -13.71
CA GLN A 287 -16.11 -5.46 -14.93
C GLN A 287 -17.62 -5.14 -15.00
N ALA A 288 -18.29 -5.01 -13.86
CA ALA A 288 -19.68 -4.58 -13.82
C ALA A 288 -19.89 -3.15 -14.35
N ASN A 289 -18.85 -2.30 -14.37
CA ASN A 289 -18.98 -0.85 -14.56
C ASN A 289 -18.01 -0.23 -15.59
N VAL A 290 -17.05 -0.99 -16.12
CA VAL A 290 -15.92 -0.43 -16.87
C VAL A 290 -15.76 -1.12 -18.22
N THR A 291 -15.83 -0.33 -19.29
CA THR A 291 -15.47 -0.79 -20.64
C THR A 291 -13.96 -1.08 -20.70
N PRO A 292 -13.54 -2.15 -21.38
CA PRO A 292 -12.12 -2.45 -21.55
C PRO A 292 -11.41 -1.26 -22.19
N SER A 293 -10.22 -0.92 -21.68
CA SER A 293 -9.48 0.26 -22.14
C SER A 293 -9.18 0.14 -23.63
N SER A 294 -9.60 1.15 -24.39
CA SER A 294 -9.37 1.12 -25.83
C SER A 294 -7.86 1.24 -26.13
N PRO A 295 -7.35 0.63 -27.21
CA PRO A 295 -5.94 0.78 -27.58
C PRO A 295 -5.55 2.24 -27.82
N VAL A 296 -6.52 3.09 -28.17
CA VAL A 296 -6.35 4.54 -28.32
C VAL A 296 -6.10 5.20 -26.96
N GLU A 297 -6.89 4.88 -25.94
CA GLU A 297 -6.67 5.38 -24.57
C GLU A 297 -5.29 5.00 -24.03
N ALA A 298 -4.90 3.74 -24.22
CA ALA A 298 -3.59 3.26 -23.79
C ALA A 298 -2.44 4.00 -24.51
N ARG A 299 -2.62 4.38 -25.79
CA ARG A 299 -1.68 5.23 -26.52
C ARG A 299 -1.61 6.63 -25.92
N CYS A 300 -2.76 7.27 -25.71
CA CYS A 300 -2.83 8.59 -25.09
C CYS A 300 -2.20 8.61 -23.69
N LEU A 301 -2.37 7.53 -22.92
CA LEU A 301 -1.74 7.34 -21.62
C LEU A 301 -0.21 7.28 -21.75
N LEU A 302 0.30 6.46 -22.67
CA LEU A 302 1.74 6.36 -22.95
C LEU A 302 2.35 7.72 -23.31
N ASP A 303 1.67 8.51 -24.14
CA ASP A 303 2.11 9.85 -24.55
C ASP A 303 2.17 10.82 -23.35
N ARG A 304 1.19 10.75 -22.43
CA ARG A 304 1.15 11.58 -21.21
C ARG A 304 2.24 11.22 -20.19
N LEU A 305 2.69 9.96 -20.17
CA LEU A 305 3.77 9.55 -19.28
C LEU A 305 5.12 10.19 -19.64
N LYS A 306 5.27 10.68 -20.87
CA LYS A 306 6.50 11.33 -21.36
C LYS A 306 7.76 10.51 -21.02
N LEU A 307 7.72 9.22 -21.34
CA LEU A 307 8.84 8.30 -21.04
C LEU A 307 10.09 8.72 -21.80
N SER A 308 11.24 8.72 -21.12
CA SER A 308 12.53 8.92 -21.77
C SER A 308 12.87 7.75 -22.70
N ARG A 309 13.79 7.95 -23.63
CA ARG A 309 14.25 6.87 -24.51
C ARG A 309 14.83 5.70 -23.73
N GLU A 310 15.65 5.99 -22.72
CA GLU A 310 16.24 4.99 -21.82
C GLU A 310 15.16 4.19 -21.06
N GLN A 311 14.10 4.84 -20.59
CA GLN A 311 12.97 4.16 -19.94
C GLN A 311 12.24 3.23 -20.92
N LYS A 312 12.03 3.67 -22.17
CA LYS A 312 11.40 2.83 -23.21
C LYS A 312 12.24 1.61 -23.53
N ASP A 313 13.55 1.78 -23.71
CA ASP A 313 14.48 0.68 -23.96
C ASP A 313 14.53 -0.29 -22.75
N HIS A 314 14.47 0.22 -21.51
CA HIS A 314 14.40 -0.62 -20.31
C HIS A 314 13.07 -1.41 -20.25
N ILE A 315 11.92 -0.78 -20.48
CA ILE A 315 10.62 -1.48 -20.57
C ILE A 315 10.66 -2.57 -21.65
N LEU A 316 11.28 -2.31 -22.79
CA LEU A 316 11.45 -3.29 -23.86
C LEU A 316 12.31 -4.48 -23.41
N SER A 317 13.44 -4.24 -22.75
CA SER A 317 14.29 -5.32 -22.22
C SER A 317 13.58 -6.19 -21.17
N VAL A 318 12.80 -5.56 -20.28
CA VAL A 318 11.95 -6.25 -19.31
C VAL A 318 10.91 -7.13 -20.02
N ARG A 319 10.27 -6.58 -21.05
CA ARG A 319 9.30 -7.31 -21.87
C ARG A 319 9.92 -8.52 -22.55
N MET A 320 11.06 -8.36 -23.23
CA MET A 320 11.72 -9.46 -23.93
C MET A 320 12.06 -10.61 -22.98
N ARG A 321 12.63 -10.29 -21.81
CA ARG A 321 12.91 -11.29 -20.76
C ARG A 321 11.65 -12.02 -20.33
N PHE A 322 10.56 -11.29 -20.04
CA PHE A 322 9.29 -11.89 -19.67
C PHE A 322 8.75 -12.83 -20.75
N LEU A 323 8.75 -12.39 -22.02
CA LEU A 323 8.24 -13.20 -23.13
C LEU A 323 9.07 -14.48 -23.32
N GLU A 324 10.40 -14.38 -23.17
CA GLU A 324 11.29 -15.53 -23.23
C GLU A 324 11.03 -16.53 -22.10
N THR A 325 10.93 -16.05 -20.86
CA THR A 325 10.61 -16.91 -19.70
C THR A 325 9.23 -17.56 -19.86
N MET A 326 8.22 -16.79 -20.27
CA MET A 326 6.87 -17.30 -20.49
C MET A 326 6.82 -18.36 -21.60
N ARG A 327 7.56 -18.18 -22.69
CA ARG A 327 7.68 -19.18 -23.74
C ARG A 327 8.21 -20.50 -23.19
N HIS A 328 9.24 -20.46 -22.34
CA HIS A 328 9.80 -21.65 -21.71
C HIS A 328 8.77 -22.34 -20.80
N VAL A 329 8.10 -21.58 -19.93
CA VAL A 329 7.04 -22.09 -19.04
C VAL A 329 5.88 -22.72 -19.82
N MET A 330 5.45 -22.10 -20.92
CA MET A 330 4.39 -22.63 -21.78
C MET A 330 4.80 -23.93 -22.47
N MET A 331 6.06 -24.05 -22.92
CA MET A 331 6.58 -25.30 -23.48
C MET A 331 6.60 -26.43 -22.45
N GLN A 332 7.07 -26.16 -21.23
CA GLN A 332 7.07 -27.13 -20.14
C GLN A 332 5.63 -27.59 -19.81
N ARG A 333 4.70 -26.64 -19.73
CA ARG A 333 3.29 -26.94 -19.45
C ARG A 333 2.64 -27.75 -20.56
N ARG A 334 2.94 -27.45 -21.83
CA ARG A 334 2.46 -28.24 -22.97
C ARG A 334 2.96 -29.67 -22.90
N ALA A 335 4.27 -29.88 -22.68
CA ALA A 335 4.85 -31.21 -22.56
C ALA A 335 4.25 -32.00 -21.38
N ALA A 336 4.02 -31.34 -20.24
CA ALA A 336 3.34 -31.96 -19.10
C ALA A 336 1.88 -32.33 -19.43
N GLN A 337 1.16 -31.47 -20.14
CA GLN A 337 -0.22 -31.73 -20.55
C GLN A 337 -0.31 -32.88 -21.55
N GLU A 338 0.58 -32.95 -22.54
CA GLU A 338 0.66 -34.08 -23.49
C GLU A 338 0.87 -35.41 -22.75
N ALA A 339 1.68 -35.43 -21.69
CA ALA A 339 1.87 -36.61 -20.85
C ALA A 339 0.62 -36.97 -20.01
N LEU A 340 -0.14 -35.96 -19.56
CA LEU A 340 -1.40 -36.16 -18.81
C LEU A 340 -2.56 -36.63 -19.68
N GLU A 341 -2.54 -36.33 -20.98
CA GLU A 341 -3.56 -36.77 -21.95
C GLU A 341 -3.39 -38.24 -22.36
N LEU A 342 -2.28 -38.88 -21.99
CA LEU A 342 -2.10 -40.32 -22.20
C LEU A 342 -3.09 -41.11 -21.34
N PRO A 343 -3.76 -42.13 -21.90
CA PRO A 343 -4.76 -42.90 -21.17
C PRO A 343 -4.13 -43.59 -19.96
N LEU A 344 -4.77 -43.46 -18.80
CA LEU A 344 -4.37 -44.18 -17.60
C LEU A 344 -4.68 -45.68 -17.77
N PRO A 345 -3.76 -46.58 -17.37
CA PRO A 345 -4.02 -48.01 -17.40
C PRO A 345 -5.17 -48.34 -16.45
N ALA A 346 -6.10 -49.20 -16.91
CA ALA A 346 -7.25 -49.61 -16.11
C ALA A 346 -6.87 -50.49 -14.90
N GLN A 347 -5.68 -51.11 -14.95
CA GLN A 347 -5.16 -52.01 -13.93
C GLN A 347 -3.66 -51.73 -13.71
N TYR A 348 -3.20 -51.83 -12.47
CA TYR A 348 -1.82 -51.60 -12.06
C TYR A 348 -1.07 -52.92 -11.76
N GLU A 349 -1.34 -53.96 -12.56
CA GLU A 349 -0.85 -55.32 -12.29
C GLU A 349 0.58 -55.57 -12.77
N ASN A 350 1.10 -54.76 -13.70
CA ASN A 350 2.44 -54.91 -14.24
C ASN A 350 3.32 -53.67 -13.97
N GLU A 351 4.64 -53.87 -13.97
CA GLU A 351 5.65 -52.84 -13.75
C GLU A 351 5.49 -51.66 -14.73
N ALA A 352 5.15 -51.94 -15.99
CA ALA A 352 4.91 -50.90 -17.00
C ALA A 352 3.75 -49.96 -16.63
N SER A 353 2.65 -50.48 -16.08
CA SER A 353 1.50 -49.67 -15.66
C SER A 353 1.81 -48.83 -14.43
N LEU A 354 2.64 -49.34 -13.51
CA LEU A 354 3.14 -48.59 -12.36
C LEU A 354 4.09 -47.46 -12.79
N MET A 355 4.99 -47.75 -13.74
CA MET A 355 5.88 -46.73 -14.32
C MET A 355 5.10 -45.64 -15.03
N HIS A 356 4.09 -45.99 -15.83
CA HIS A 356 3.20 -45.02 -16.48
C HIS A 356 2.46 -44.14 -15.47
N PHE A 357 1.94 -44.72 -14.39
CA PHE A 357 1.32 -43.95 -13.30
C PHE A 357 2.30 -42.97 -12.64
N ALA A 358 3.55 -43.39 -12.41
CA ALA A 358 4.58 -42.53 -11.86
C ALA A 358 4.92 -41.38 -12.82
N GLU A 359 5.02 -41.64 -14.13
CA GLU A 359 5.23 -40.63 -15.17
C GLU A 359 4.10 -39.60 -15.22
N VAL A 360 2.84 -40.05 -15.18
CA VAL A 360 1.66 -39.16 -15.14
C VAL A 360 1.64 -38.32 -13.86
N THR A 361 2.00 -38.89 -12.71
CA THR A 361 2.08 -38.16 -11.43
C THR A 361 3.16 -37.08 -11.50
N LEU A 362 4.34 -37.41 -12.03
CA LEU A 362 5.44 -36.48 -12.22
C LEU A 362 5.11 -35.39 -13.26
N ALA A 363 4.36 -35.73 -14.30
CA ALA A 363 3.83 -34.75 -15.26
C ALA A 363 2.83 -33.80 -14.60
N SER A 364 1.95 -34.30 -13.72
CA SER A 364 1.02 -33.47 -12.94
C SER A 364 1.76 -32.47 -12.06
N GLU A 365 2.78 -32.91 -11.34
CA GLU A 365 3.63 -32.03 -10.52
C GLU A 365 4.34 -30.97 -11.36
N LYS A 366 4.95 -31.37 -12.49
CA LYS A 366 5.58 -30.43 -13.44
C LYS A 366 4.59 -29.40 -13.97
N SER A 367 3.36 -29.80 -14.27
CA SER A 367 2.29 -28.90 -14.72
C SER A 367 1.94 -27.87 -13.66
N LEU A 368 1.84 -28.29 -12.39
CA LEU A 368 1.61 -27.39 -11.25
C LEU A 368 2.77 -26.40 -11.04
N LEU A 369 4.02 -26.88 -11.07
CA LEU A 369 5.19 -26.02 -10.95
C LEU A 369 5.27 -24.99 -12.08
N ALA A 370 5.02 -25.42 -13.32
CA ALA A 370 4.97 -24.52 -14.47
C ALA A 370 3.84 -23.47 -14.30
N LEU A 371 2.67 -23.85 -13.80
CA LEU A 371 1.58 -22.91 -13.50
C LEU A 371 1.98 -21.88 -12.44
N CYS A 372 2.62 -22.31 -11.35
CA CYS A 372 3.13 -21.40 -10.32
C CYS A 372 4.17 -20.43 -10.88
N GLN A 373 5.10 -20.91 -11.70
CA GLN A 373 6.10 -20.07 -12.36
C GLN A 373 5.42 -19.06 -13.33
N GLN A 374 4.42 -19.51 -14.08
CA GLN A 374 3.61 -18.65 -14.96
C GLN A 374 2.97 -17.50 -14.20
N GLN A 375 2.33 -17.81 -13.06
CA GLN A 375 1.69 -16.82 -12.20
C GLN A 375 2.71 -15.86 -11.60
N LYS A 376 3.87 -16.36 -11.17
CA LYS A 376 4.96 -15.55 -10.62
C LYS A 376 5.50 -14.54 -11.65
N GLU A 377 5.75 -14.97 -12.88
CA GLU A 377 6.25 -14.09 -13.93
C GLU A 377 5.19 -13.08 -14.40
N ALA A 378 3.93 -13.51 -14.53
CA ALA A 378 2.82 -12.60 -14.81
C ALA A 378 2.71 -11.53 -13.71
N TYR A 379 2.76 -11.95 -12.45
CA TYR A 379 2.72 -11.05 -11.31
C TYR A 379 3.90 -10.06 -11.31
N ARG A 380 5.12 -10.56 -11.58
CA ARG A 380 6.34 -9.74 -11.65
C ARG A 380 6.21 -8.62 -12.68
N LEU A 381 5.73 -8.94 -13.88
CA LEU A 381 5.52 -7.94 -14.92
C LEU A 381 4.41 -6.96 -14.54
N ILE A 382 3.28 -7.47 -14.00
CA ILE A 382 2.11 -6.66 -13.66
C ILE A 382 2.43 -5.62 -12.59
N HIS A 383 3.13 -6.02 -11.53
CA HIS A 383 3.25 -5.20 -10.33
C HIS A 383 4.60 -4.50 -10.17
N TYR A 384 5.68 -5.02 -10.77
CA TYR A 384 7.02 -4.47 -10.53
C TYR A 384 7.69 -4.00 -11.80
N ALA A 385 7.82 -4.86 -12.81
CA ALA A 385 8.90 -4.68 -13.76
C ALA A 385 8.75 -3.41 -14.63
N VAL A 386 7.53 -3.02 -15.00
CA VAL A 386 7.29 -1.74 -15.68
C VAL A 386 7.34 -0.56 -14.71
N ARG A 387 6.81 -0.72 -13.49
CA ARG A 387 6.72 0.35 -12.50
C ARG A 387 8.09 0.74 -11.93
N GLU A 388 9.03 -0.20 -11.81
CA GLU A 388 10.42 0.05 -11.41
C GLU A 388 11.16 0.99 -12.38
N VAL A 389 10.75 1.03 -13.65
CA VAL A 389 11.31 1.93 -14.67
C VAL A 389 10.72 3.34 -14.55
N LEU A 390 9.49 3.47 -14.04
CA LEU A 390 8.79 4.74 -13.91
C LEU A 390 9.28 5.51 -12.70
N THR A 391 9.46 6.82 -12.88
CA THR A 391 9.59 7.73 -11.75
C THR A 391 8.31 7.72 -10.91
N PRO A 392 8.36 8.03 -9.60
CA PRO A 392 7.17 8.03 -8.77
C PRO A 392 6.02 8.93 -9.28
N VAL A 393 6.36 10.05 -9.94
CA VAL A 393 5.35 10.94 -10.55
C VAL A 393 4.72 10.30 -11.78
N GLN A 394 5.50 9.63 -12.64
CA GLN A 394 4.96 8.89 -13.78
C GLN A 394 4.08 7.73 -13.34
N ASP A 395 4.49 7.00 -12.31
CA ASP A 395 3.72 5.90 -11.72
C ASP A 395 2.39 6.41 -11.14
N ALA A 396 2.42 7.54 -10.40
CA ALA A 396 1.20 8.18 -9.93
C ALA A 396 0.24 8.56 -11.06
N ARG A 397 0.76 9.17 -12.15
CA ARG A 397 -0.03 9.52 -13.34
C ARG A 397 -0.63 8.28 -14.00
N LEU A 398 0.17 7.21 -14.15
CA LEU A 398 -0.28 5.92 -14.68
C LEU A 398 -1.46 5.39 -13.86
N LEU A 399 -1.37 5.40 -12.53
CA LEU A 399 -2.41 4.87 -11.65
C LEU A 399 -3.70 5.70 -11.67
N VAL A 400 -3.58 7.03 -11.71
CA VAL A 400 -4.75 7.94 -11.73
C VAL A 400 -5.48 7.87 -13.07
N GLU A 401 -4.75 7.90 -14.18
CA GLU A 401 -5.35 7.87 -15.52
C GLU A 401 -5.93 6.49 -15.88
N ALA A 402 -5.35 5.41 -15.35
CA ALA A 402 -5.88 4.07 -15.56
C ALA A 402 -7.03 3.72 -14.60
N TYR A 403 -7.36 4.57 -13.62
CA TYR A 403 -8.48 4.33 -12.72
C TYR A 403 -9.81 4.55 -13.47
N PRO A 404 -10.80 3.64 -13.35
CA PRO A 404 -10.89 2.53 -12.40
C PRO A 404 -10.30 1.20 -12.86
N ALA A 405 -9.97 0.99 -14.14
CA ALA A 405 -9.57 -0.32 -14.68
C ALA A 405 -8.24 -0.87 -14.13
N GLY A 406 -7.31 0.01 -13.74
CA GLY A 406 -5.93 -0.31 -13.40
C GLY A 406 -5.02 -0.35 -14.63
N PRO A 407 -3.70 -0.15 -14.47
CA PRO A 407 -2.78 -0.16 -15.60
C PRO A 407 -2.61 -1.57 -16.18
N ASP A 408 -2.53 -1.67 -17.50
CA ASP A 408 -2.12 -2.89 -18.21
C ASP A 408 -0.65 -2.74 -18.68
N PRO A 409 0.34 -3.25 -17.92
CA PRO A 409 1.75 -3.15 -18.29
C PRO A 409 2.13 -4.01 -19.50
N VAL A 410 1.36 -5.05 -19.85
CA VAL A 410 1.58 -5.79 -21.10
C VAL A 410 1.17 -4.94 -22.28
N GLN A 411 0.00 -4.30 -22.22
CA GLN A 411 -0.43 -3.38 -23.27
C GLN A 411 0.54 -2.20 -23.38
N LEU A 412 0.97 -1.61 -22.25
CA LEU A 412 1.92 -0.51 -22.24
C LEU A 412 3.27 -0.92 -22.87
N SER A 413 3.81 -2.08 -22.48
CA SER A 413 5.06 -2.58 -23.06
C SER A 413 4.93 -2.97 -24.54
N THR A 414 3.76 -3.45 -24.98
CA THR A 414 3.48 -3.67 -26.41
C THR A 414 3.47 -2.36 -27.18
N LEU A 415 2.84 -1.31 -26.65
CA LEU A 415 2.81 0.01 -27.30
C LEU A 415 4.20 0.64 -27.39
N VAL A 416 5.04 0.45 -26.37
CA VAL A 416 6.46 0.84 -26.40
C VAL A 416 7.21 0.07 -27.48
N ALA A 417 7.06 -1.26 -27.56
CA ALA A 417 7.68 -2.07 -28.61
C ALA A 417 7.26 -1.60 -30.02
N GLN A 418 5.98 -1.28 -30.21
CA GLN A 418 5.48 -0.71 -31.46
C GLN A 418 6.09 0.65 -31.79
N GLU A 419 6.22 1.55 -30.80
CA GLU A 419 6.86 2.87 -31.01
C GLU A 419 8.32 2.74 -31.43
N LEU A 420 9.00 1.70 -30.93
CA LEU A 420 10.39 1.40 -31.22
C LEU A 420 10.57 0.56 -32.49
N ASN A 421 9.48 0.15 -33.16
CA ASN A 421 9.48 -0.80 -34.28
C ASN A 421 10.20 -2.12 -33.96
N ASP A 422 10.06 -2.61 -32.73
CA ASP A 422 10.64 -3.86 -32.28
C ASP A 422 9.77 -5.06 -32.69
N SER A 423 10.39 -6.16 -33.13
CA SER A 423 9.66 -7.35 -33.58
C SER A 423 8.84 -8.00 -32.47
N SER A 424 9.20 -7.85 -31.20
CA SER A 424 8.42 -8.35 -30.04
C SER A 424 7.05 -7.67 -29.86
N ALA A 425 6.76 -6.62 -30.65
CA ALA A 425 5.42 -6.07 -30.77
C ALA A 425 4.43 -7.07 -31.39
N ASP A 426 4.91 -7.98 -32.24
CA ASP A 426 4.08 -8.97 -32.92
C ASP A 426 3.55 -10.01 -31.94
N ARG A 427 2.22 -10.00 -31.74
CA ARG A 427 1.52 -10.95 -30.86
C ARG A 427 1.74 -12.42 -31.23
N ALA A 428 2.12 -12.69 -32.48
CA ALA A 428 2.41 -14.04 -32.96
C ALA A 428 3.58 -14.70 -32.22
N ILE A 429 4.51 -13.91 -31.65
CA ILE A 429 5.74 -14.42 -31.01
C ILE A 429 5.45 -15.26 -29.77
N LEU A 430 4.31 -15.06 -29.10
CA LEU A 430 3.94 -15.87 -27.94
C LEU A 430 3.48 -17.28 -28.30
N GLY A 431 3.31 -17.61 -29.59
CA GLY A 431 2.82 -18.93 -30.00
C GLY A 431 1.44 -19.28 -29.41
N LEU A 432 0.73 -18.27 -28.89
CA LEU A 432 -0.65 -18.38 -28.44
C LEU A 432 -1.52 -18.48 -29.70
N PRO A 433 -2.18 -19.62 -29.95
CA PRO A 433 -2.96 -19.79 -31.16
C PRO A 433 -4.06 -18.72 -31.21
N ALA A 434 -4.02 -17.88 -32.24
CA ALA A 434 -5.03 -16.85 -32.49
C ALA A 434 -6.45 -17.43 -32.72
N ALA A 435 -6.56 -18.75 -32.93
CA ALA A 435 -7.73 -19.40 -33.52
C ALA A 435 -8.65 -20.16 -32.52
N GLY A 436 -8.35 -20.19 -31.21
CA GLY A 436 -9.10 -21.02 -30.24
C GLY A 436 -10.09 -20.31 -29.30
N LEU A 437 -10.10 -18.98 -29.28
CA LEU A 437 -10.88 -18.18 -28.32
C LEU A 437 -11.92 -17.27 -29.02
N GLY A 438 -12.53 -17.79 -30.10
CA GLY A 438 -13.60 -17.10 -30.83
C GLY A 438 -14.87 -16.97 -29.99
N GLY A 439 -14.93 -15.94 -29.16
CA GLY A 439 -16.10 -15.61 -28.33
C GLY A 439 -15.76 -14.95 -26.99
N LEU A 440 -14.52 -15.07 -26.53
CA LEU A 440 -14.05 -14.34 -25.35
C LEU A 440 -13.23 -13.12 -25.80
N PRO A 441 -13.37 -11.96 -25.13
CA PRO A 441 -12.53 -10.80 -25.40
C PRO A 441 -11.06 -11.22 -25.38
N PRO A 442 -10.19 -10.59 -26.18
CA PRO A 442 -8.79 -10.99 -26.31
C PRO A 442 -8.20 -11.20 -24.91
N PRO A 443 -7.47 -12.30 -24.66
CA PRO A 443 -6.86 -12.52 -23.37
C PRO A 443 -5.77 -11.48 -23.20
N GLY A 444 -6.15 -10.29 -22.73
CA GLY A 444 -5.26 -9.50 -21.90
C GLY A 444 -4.87 -10.34 -20.70
N LEU A 445 -3.85 -9.93 -19.95
CA LEU A 445 -3.52 -10.55 -18.67
C LEU A 445 -4.71 -10.67 -17.70
N SER A 446 -5.84 -10.01 -17.98
CA SER A 446 -7.16 -10.30 -17.40
C SER A 446 -7.55 -11.79 -17.43
N ALA A 447 -7.15 -12.55 -18.47
CA ALA A 447 -7.36 -14.00 -18.52
C ALA A 447 -6.36 -14.78 -17.64
N LEU A 448 -5.14 -14.25 -17.47
CA LEU A 448 -4.13 -14.84 -16.58
C LEU A 448 -4.45 -14.59 -15.10
N SER A 449 -5.09 -13.47 -14.79
CA SER A 449 -5.68 -13.19 -13.47
C SER A 449 -7.01 -13.91 -13.23
N ALA A 450 -7.70 -14.38 -14.28
CA ALA A 450 -8.90 -15.21 -14.19
C ALA A 450 -8.61 -16.71 -14.05
N LEU A 451 -7.34 -17.14 -14.15
CA LEU A 451 -6.99 -18.53 -13.84
C LEU A 451 -7.27 -18.80 -12.35
N PRO A 452 -7.94 -19.91 -11.99
CA PRO A 452 -8.13 -20.27 -10.61
C PRO A 452 -6.75 -20.39 -9.94
N TYR A 453 -6.56 -19.64 -8.86
CA TYR A 453 -5.38 -19.82 -8.03
C TYR A 453 -5.46 -21.23 -7.44
N VAL A 454 -4.44 -22.04 -7.69
CA VAL A 454 -4.29 -23.35 -7.06
C VAL A 454 -3.41 -23.14 -5.83
N PRO A 455 -3.96 -23.16 -4.61
CA PRO A 455 -3.14 -23.09 -3.41
C PRO A 455 -2.25 -24.33 -3.37
N VAL A 456 -0.98 -24.15 -3.73
CA VAL A 456 0.04 -25.19 -3.50
C VAL A 456 0.41 -25.09 -2.02
N PRO A 457 0.31 -26.18 -1.23
CA PRO A 457 0.73 -26.15 0.16
C PRO A 457 2.21 -25.76 0.22
N PHE A 458 2.46 -24.54 0.69
CA PHE A 458 3.79 -23.94 0.80
C PHE A 458 4.51 -24.44 2.06
N GLU A 459 4.32 -25.71 2.45
CA GLU A 459 4.74 -26.15 3.78
C GLU A 459 6.24 -26.42 3.91
N HIS A 460 7.01 -26.68 2.83
CA HIS A 460 8.44 -27.07 2.97
C HIS A 460 9.45 -26.38 2.03
N SER A 461 9.10 -25.29 1.35
CA SER A 461 10.15 -24.50 0.69
C SER A 461 10.94 -23.74 1.75
N GLN A 462 12.21 -24.13 1.97
CA GLN A 462 13.17 -23.33 2.72
C GLN A 462 13.07 -21.85 2.27
N PRO A 463 13.25 -20.87 3.17
CA PRO A 463 13.31 -19.47 2.78
C PRO A 463 14.38 -19.33 1.69
N PHE A 464 13.94 -18.96 0.49
CA PHE A 464 14.83 -18.79 -0.67
C PHE A 464 16.03 -17.93 -0.27
N SER A 465 17.22 -18.50 -0.39
CA SER A 465 18.46 -17.76 -0.26
C SER A 465 18.48 -16.68 -1.36
N LYS A 466 18.92 -15.47 -1.02
CA LYS A 466 19.15 -14.38 -2.00
C LYS A 466 20.04 -14.82 -3.19
N ALA A 467 20.77 -15.93 -3.07
CA ALA A 467 21.57 -16.51 -4.13
C ALA A 467 20.74 -16.98 -5.35
N ASP A 468 19.52 -17.49 -5.14
CA ASP A 468 18.74 -18.13 -6.22
C ASP A 468 18.09 -17.12 -7.18
N LEU A 469 17.99 -15.85 -6.79
CA LEU A 469 17.49 -14.77 -7.65
C LEU A 469 18.59 -14.04 -8.44
N LEU A 470 19.86 -14.38 -8.21
CA LEU A 470 21.02 -13.75 -8.85
C LEU A 470 21.89 -14.72 -9.67
N GLN A 471 21.48 -15.99 -9.83
CA GLN A 471 22.33 -17.04 -10.41
C GLN A 471 22.16 -17.36 -11.90
N ASP A 472 21.38 -16.60 -12.69
CA ASP A 472 21.31 -16.81 -14.15
C ASP A 472 22.36 -15.98 -14.92
N ASN A 473 23.63 -16.16 -14.55
CA ASN A 473 24.79 -15.85 -15.39
C ASN A 473 25.96 -16.75 -14.97
N THR A 474 25.81 -18.06 -15.15
CA THR A 474 26.95 -18.97 -15.15
C THR A 474 27.36 -19.25 -16.60
N VAL A 475 28.44 -18.58 -16.99
CA VAL A 475 29.27 -19.00 -18.12
C VAL A 475 29.77 -20.41 -17.81
N THR A 476 29.40 -21.34 -18.67
CA THR A 476 29.97 -22.69 -18.72
C THR A 476 31.46 -22.59 -19.04
N THR A 477 32.31 -22.77 -18.03
CA THR A 477 33.69 -23.24 -18.22
C THR A 477 33.84 -24.54 -17.46
N GLY A 478 34.06 -25.61 -18.23
CA GLY A 478 34.01 -26.98 -17.78
C GLY A 478 35.21 -27.46 -16.97
N PHE A 479 34.95 -28.58 -16.31
CA PHE A 479 35.79 -29.75 -16.10
C PHE A 479 34.77 -30.92 -16.18
N LEU A 480 34.84 -31.93 -17.04
CA LEU A 480 35.91 -32.56 -17.82
C LEU A 480 35.72 -32.40 -19.34
#